data_AF-A0A344TYM3-F1
#
_entry.id   AF-A0A344TYM3-F1
#
_cell.length_a   1.000
_cell.length_b   1.000
_cell.length_c   1.000
_cell.angle_alpha   90.00
_cell.angle_beta   90.00
_cell.angle_gamma   90.00
#
_symmetry.space_group_name_H-M   'P 1'
#
loop_
_entity.id
_entity.type
_entity.pdbx_description
1 polymer ?
#
loop_
_entity_poly.entity_id
_entity_poly.type
_entity_poly.pdbx_seq_one_letter_code
_entity_poly.pdbx_strand_id
1 'polypeptide(L)' 'MGKTQHETGPQGVLVCPVCKQHVDTVIKRRHKTLGVFVPVWEQGPCRNPDCPAYSDYPRHTQPQHRG' A
#
# COMPACT_ATOMS: atom_id res chain seq x y z
N MET A 1 -13.89 22.69 -18.21
CA MET A 1 -14.29 21.49 -17.44
C MET A 1 -13.33 20.37 -17.82
N GLY A 2 -12.52 19.85 -16.90
CA GLY A 2 -11.53 18.82 -17.26
C GLY A 2 -10.51 18.58 -16.16
N LYS A 3 -10.97 18.19 -14.97
CA LYS A 3 -10.06 17.64 -13.96
C LYS A 3 -9.75 16.22 -14.38
N THR A 4 -8.74 16.03 -15.22
CA THR A 4 -8.15 14.72 -15.45
C THR A 4 -7.38 14.37 -14.18
N GLN A 5 -8.10 13.84 -13.20
CA GLN A 5 -7.49 13.21 -12.04
C GLN A 5 -6.76 11.99 -12.61
N HIS A 6 -5.45 12.13 -12.87
CA HIS A 6 -4.63 10.97 -13.16
C HIS A 6 -4.63 10.12 -11.88
N GLU A 7 -5.44 9.07 -11.92
CA GLU A 7 -5.51 8.06 -10.88
C GLU A 7 -4.14 7.37 -10.87
N THR A 8 -3.23 7.88 -10.03
CA THR A 8 -1.91 7.28 -9.77
C THR A 8 -2.07 6.10 -8.81
N GLY A 9 -3.24 5.47 -8.81
CA GLY A 9 -3.58 4.31 -8.02
C GLY A 9 -3.02 3.05 -8.66
N PRO A 10 -2.89 1.96 -7.88
CA PRO A 10 -2.61 0.66 -8.44
C PRO A 10 -3.72 0.25 -9.40
N GLN A 11 -3.34 -0.27 -10.57
CA GLN A 11 -4.25 -0.59 -11.68
C GLN A 11 -5.15 -1.81 -11.42
N GLY A 12 -5.17 -2.36 -10.20
CA GLY A 12 -5.86 -3.61 -9.88
C GLY A 12 -6.06 -3.86 -8.40
N VAL A 13 -7.11 -4.63 -8.09
CA VAL A 13 -7.44 -5.08 -6.73
C VAL A 13 -6.45 -6.19 -6.34
N LEU A 14 -5.75 -6.02 -5.21
CA LEU A 14 -4.92 -7.05 -4.64
C LEU A 14 -5.73 -7.91 -3.67
N VAL A 15 -5.46 -9.22 -3.67
CA VAL A 15 -6.14 -10.20 -2.81
C VAL A 15 -5.14 -10.94 -1.94
N CYS A 16 -5.55 -11.25 -0.72
CA CYS A 16 -4.76 -12.10 0.16
C CYS A 16 -4.61 -13.50 -0.47
N PRO A 17 -3.40 -14.07 -0.59
CA PRO A 17 -3.21 -15.39 -1.19
C PRO A 17 -3.89 -16.52 -0.39
N VAL A 18 -4.14 -16.32 0.90
CA VAL A 18 -4.72 -17.31 1.82
C VAL A 18 -6.25 -17.27 1.84
N CYS A 19 -6.84 -16.18 2.33
CA CYS A 19 -8.30 -16.07 2.46
C CYS A 19 -9.01 -15.52 1.21
N LYS A 20 -8.25 -15.11 0.18
CA LYS A 20 -8.76 -14.49 -1.07
C LYS A 20 -9.53 -13.18 -0.88
N GLN A 21 -9.54 -12.63 0.34
CA GLN A 21 -10.16 -11.34 0.61
C GLN A 21 -9.37 -10.20 -0.02
N HIS A 22 -10.07 -9.14 -0.43
CA HIS A 22 -9.44 -7.90 -0.88
C HIS A 22 -8.56 -7.34 0.22
N VAL A 23 -7.35 -6.91 -0.16
CA VAL A 23 -6.44 -6.20 0.73
C VAL A 23 -6.20 -4.81 0.20
N ASP A 24 -5.95 -3.87 1.11
CA ASP A 24 -5.52 -2.54 0.72
C ASP A 24 -4.19 -2.61 -0.03
N THR A 25 -3.97 -1.68 -0.92
CA THR A 25 -2.66 -1.44 -1.54
C THR A 25 -1.94 -0.34 -0.80
N VAL A 26 -0.69 -0.59 -0.42
CA VAL A 26 0.14 0.36 0.33
C VAL A 26 1.34 0.78 -0.51
N ILE A 27 1.84 2.00 -0.28
CA ILE A 27 3.10 2.44 -0.89
C ILE A 27 4.24 1.78 -0.12
N LYS A 28 4.95 0.85 -0.76
CA LYS A 28 6.14 0.22 -0.20
C LYS A 28 7.29 1.21 -0.07
N ARG A 29 7.53 1.91 -1.17
CA ARG A 29 8.65 2.82 -1.35
C ARG A 29 8.35 3.79 -2.49
N ARG A 30 9.16 4.84 -2.57
CA ARG A 30 9.16 5.75 -3.71
C ARG A 30 10.51 5.66 -4.40
N HIS A 31 10.49 5.61 -5.72
CA HIS A 31 11.69 5.70 -6.55
C HIS A 31 11.79 7.10 -7.12
N LYS A 32 12.98 7.69 -7.07
CA LYS A 32 13.24 8.97 -7.71
C LYS A 32 13.78 8.71 -9.11
N THR A 33 13.01 9.06 -10.12
CA THR A 33 13.36 8.86 -11.52
C THR A 33 13.19 10.18 -12.24
N LEU A 34 14.26 10.69 -12.88
CA LEU A 34 14.25 11.95 -13.64
C LEU A 34 13.69 13.15 -12.85
N GLY A 35 13.98 13.23 -11.54
CA GLY A 35 13.50 14.31 -10.67
C GLY A 35 12.08 14.12 -10.12
N VAL A 36 11.35 13.09 -10.54
CA VAL A 36 9.98 12.78 -10.08
C VAL A 36 10.01 11.61 -9.08
N PHE A 37 9.16 11.65 -8.06
CA PHE A 37 8.98 10.55 -7.10
C PHE A 37 7.83 9.65 -7.56
N VAL A 38 8.16 8.46 -8.03
CA VAL A 38 7.22 7.43 -8.48
C VAL A 38 6.88 6.51 -7.30
N PRO A 39 5.59 6.37 -6.91
CA PRO A 39 5.19 5.42 -5.88
C PRO A 39 5.27 3.98 -6.41
N VAL A 40 5.84 3.10 -5.61
CA VAL A 40 5.79 1.65 -5.82
C VAL A 40 4.77 1.07 -4.85
N TRP A 41 3.72 0.49 -5.41
CA TRP A 41 2.61 -0.11 -4.67
C TRP A 41 2.88 -1.59 -4.37
N GLU A 42 2.45 -2.07 -3.21
CA GLU A 42 2.44 -3.48 -2.85
C GLU A 42 1.14 -3.88 -2.14
N GLN A 43 0.94 -5.19 -1.99
CA GLN A 43 -0.16 -5.72 -1.17
C GLN A 43 0.03 -5.29 0.29
N GLY A 44 -0.99 -4.66 0.84
CA GLY A 44 -1.08 -4.36 2.25
C GLY A 44 -1.38 -5.61 3.08
N PRO A 45 -1.36 -5.46 4.42
CA PRO A 45 -1.64 -6.56 5.34
C PRO A 45 -3.07 -7.08 5.18
N CYS A 46 -3.25 -8.39 5.40
CA CYS A 46 -4.59 -8.95 5.48
C CYS A 46 -5.29 -8.43 6.75
N ARG A 47 -6.50 -7.89 6.59
CA ARG A 47 -7.32 -7.37 7.68
C ARG A 47 -8.41 -8.34 8.16
N ASN A 48 -8.44 -9.56 7.62
CA ASN A 48 -9.41 -10.57 8.04
C ASN A 48 -8.92 -11.25 9.34
N PRO A 49 -9.56 -11.04 10.51
CA PRO A 49 -9.10 -11.60 11.79
C PRO A 49 -9.14 -13.14 11.82
N ASP A 50 -10.01 -13.75 11.02
CA ASP A 50 -10.12 -15.21 10.89
C ASP A 50 -9.05 -15.82 9.94
N CYS A 51 -8.23 -14.98 9.31
CA CYS A 51 -7.18 -15.43 8.40
C CYS A 51 -5.90 -15.75 9.17
N PRO A 52 -5.24 -16.90 8.95
CA PRO A 52 -3.95 -17.19 9.58
C PRO A 52 -2.83 -16.27 9.07
N ALA A 53 -3.05 -15.57 7.95
CA ALA A 53 -2.18 -14.52 7.44
C ALA A 53 -2.61 -13.11 7.87
N TYR A 54 -3.50 -12.99 8.86
CA TYR A 54 -3.79 -11.72 9.52
C TYR A 54 -2.47 -11.16 10.06
N SER A 55 -1.97 -10.12 9.39
CA SER A 55 -0.71 -9.52 9.80
C SER A 55 -0.98 -8.65 11.01
N ASP A 56 -0.41 -9.03 12.14
CA ASP A 56 0.08 -8.09 13.16
C ASP A 56 1.21 -7.26 12.53
N TYR A 57 0.88 -6.45 11.51
CA TYR A 57 1.88 -5.60 10.88
C TYR A 57 2.28 -4.60 11.96
N PRO A 58 3.54 -4.58 12.43
CA PRO A 58 3.95 -3.61 13.41
C PRO A 58 3.64 -2.25 12.80
N ARG A 59 2.80 -1.49 13.49
CA ARG A 59 2.52 -0.09 13.20
C ARG A 59 3.89 0.53 12.98
N HIS A 60 4.26 0.76 11.72
CA HIS A 60 5.57 1.27 11.34
C HIS A 60 5.88 2.37 12.33
N THR A 61 6.83 2.12 13.22
CA THR A 61 7.23 3.07 14.24
C THR A 61 7.67 4.26 13.42
N GLN A 62 6.81 5.27 13.36
CA GLN A 62 7.11 6.53 12.71
C GLN A 62 8.47 6.92 13.28
N PRO A 63 9.53 7.11 12.46
CA PRO A 63 10.75 7.66 12.97
C PRO A 63 10.33 8.97 13.61
N GLN A 64 10.38 9.03 14.94
CA GLN A 64 10.09 10.25 15.67
C GLN A 64 11.19 11.20 15.24
N HIS A 65 10.88 12.07 14.27
CA HIS A 65 11.69 13.22 13.93
C HIS A 65 11.66 14.13 15.15
N ARG A 66 12.53 13.84 16.12
CA ARG A 66 12.75 14.66 17.30
C ARG A 66 13.97 15.54 17.03
N GLY A 67 13.67 16.83 16.88
CA GLY A 67 14.50 17.98 17.28
C GLY A 67 15.82 18.16 16.56
#